data_AF-A0A9W7CEN3-F1
#
_entry.id   AF-A0A9W7CEN3-F1
#
_cell.length_a   1.000
_cell.length_b   1.000
_cell.length_c   1.000
_cell.angle_alpha   90.00
_cell.angle_beta   90.00
_cell.angle_gamma   90.00
#
_symmetry.space_group_name_H-M   'P 1'
#
loop_
_entity.id
_entity.type
_entity.pdbx_description
1 polymer ?
#
loop_
_entity_poly.entity_id
_entity_poly.type
_entity_poly.pdbx_seq_one_letter_code
_entity_poly.pdbx_strand_id
1 'polypeptide(L)'
;MPLSTLRSTTSSVGSFSESTCNCPSGKFDDLQGTCIKVTDGMSEETPGMNLTTINVKQGFWRTNSKSTDVRECLIPEACVGGNSTNYCRSGHEGPYCAVCATDYFEDPFGLCKTCDTTTLDIILTVDALLTIIVVLCTTYKIRKKLKNRERESRATEEGGSKRFPLPSGSRTV
;
A
#
# COMPACT_ATOMS: atom_id res chain seq x y z
N MET A 1 -42.57 25.26 8.98
CA MET A 1 -41.32 24.49 8.75
C MET A 1 -40.81 24.09 10.13
N PRO A 2 -40.82 22.81 10.52
CA PRO A 2 -40.41 22.47 11.88
C PRO A 2 -38.88 22.58 11.97
N LEU A 3 -38.41 23.45 12.87
CA LEU A 3 -37.03 23.49 13.33
C LEU A 3 -36.70 22.11 13.92
N SER A 4 -35.88 21.33 13.22
CA SER A 4 -35.28 20.11 13.76
C SER A 4 -34.28 20.47 14.87
N THR A 5 -34.81 20.74 16.06
CA THR A 5 -34.20 20.48 17.38
C THR A 5 -32.68 20.62 17.49
N LEU A 6 -32.23 21.86 17.79
CA LEU A 6 -31.01 22.10 18.56
C LEU A 6 -31.21 21.50 19.95
N ARG A 7 -30.63 20.33 20.22
CA ARG A 7 -30.52 19.80 21.57
C ARG A 7 -29.03 19.62 21.86
N SER A 8 -28.49 20.54 22.64
CA SER A 8 -27.18 20.41 23.28
C SER A 8 -27.34 19.56 24.55
N THR A 9 -26.27 18.91 24.96
CA THR A 9 -26.21 18.01 26.12
C THR A 9 -25.13 18.49 27.08
N THR A 10 -25.34 18.33 28.37
CA THR A 10 -24.33 18.68 29.37
C THR A 10 -23.38 17.52 29.63
N SER A 11 -22.08 17.80 29.82
CA SER A 11 -21.09 16.76 30.18
C SER A 11 -21.36 16.10 31.54
N SER A 12 -22.14 16.75 32.41
CA SER A 12 -22.60 16.22 33.69
C SER A 12 -24.10 16.48 33.90
N VAL A 13 -24.77 15.56 34.60
CA VAL A 13 -26.21 15.65 34.90
C VAL A 13 -26.46 16.84 35.82
N GLY A 14 -27.44 17.70 35.48
CA GLY A 14 -27.82 18.85 36.31
C GLY A 14 -26.82 20.01 36.30
N SER A 15 -25.89 20.04 35.35
CA SER A 15 -24.99 21.19 35.18
C SER A 15 -25.73 22.41 34.64
N PHE A 16 -25.47 23.56 35.24
CA PHE A 16 -25.97 24.87 34.79
C PHE A 16 -24.87 25.73 34.17
N SER A 17 -23.67 25.16 34.00
CA SER A 17 -22.53 25.87 33.45
C SER A 17 -22.61 25.90 31.92
N GLU A 18 -22.54 27.10 31.35
CA GLU A 18 -22.54 27.32 29.90
C GLU A 18 -21.42 26.55 29.19
N SER A 19 -20.25 26.42 29.83
CA SER A 19 -19.10 25.69 29.29
C SER A 19 -19.28 24.16 29.23
N THR A 20 -20.35 23.63 29.84
CA THR A 20 -20.68 22.20 29.77
C THR A 20 -21.71 21.87 28.70
N CYS A 21 -22.30 22.87 28.05
CA CYS A 21 -23.34 22.71 27.04
C CYS A 21 -22.73 22.36 25.68
N ASN A 22 -22.64 21.07 25.38
CA ASN A 22 -21.92 20.53 24.25
C ASN A 22 -22.85 19.80 23.26
N CYS A 23 -22.52 19.78 21.98
CA CYS A 23 -23.29 18.99 21.02
C CYS A 23 -23.21 17.49 21.35
N PRO A 24 -24.31 16.73 21.26
CA PRO A 24 -24.30 15.29 21.47
C PRO A 24 -23.48 14.56 20.39
N SER A 25 -23.13 13.31 20.63
CA SER A 25 -22.50 12.42 19.65
C SER A 25 -23.25 12.41 18.31
N GLY A 26 -22.51 12.33 17.20
CA GLY A 26 -23.05 12.48 15.84
C GLY A 26 -23.33 13.93 15.41
N LYS A 27 -23.00 14.93 16.24
CA LYS A 27 -23.10 16.35 15.90
C LYS A 27 -21.86 17.14 16.35
N PHE A 28 -21.63 18.27 15.71
CA PHE A 28 -20.59 19.24 16.09
C PHE A 28 -21.13 20.67 16.07
N ASP A 29 -20.52 21.56 16.85
CA ASP A 29 -20.83 23.00 16.85
C ASP A 29 -20.15 23.70 15.67
N ASP A 30 -20.92 24.46 14.88
CA ASP A 30 -20.44 25.27 13.76
C ASP A 30 -19.69 26.56 14.16
N LEU A 31 -19.41 26.72 15.46
CA LEU A 31 -18.86 27.93 16.11
C LEU A 31 -19.84 29.09 16.21
N GLN A 32 -21.08 28.91 15.74
CA GLN A 32 -22.18 29.85 15.93
C GLN A 32 -23.18 29.33 16.97
N GLY A 33 -22.85 28.24 17.67
CA GLY A 33 -23.72 27.60 18.66
C GLY A 33 -24.77 26.69 18.03
N THR A 34 -24.64 26.33 16.74
CA THR A 34 -25.56 25.43 16.06
C THR A 34 -24.96 24.03 15.96
N CYS A 35 -25.66 23.04 16.55
CA CYS A 35 -25.26 21.65 16.43
C CYS A 35 -25.65 21.06 15.07
N ILE A 36 -24.68 20.95 14.17
CA ILE A 36 -24.81 20.36 12.84
C ILE A 36 -24.47 18.87 12.88
N LYS A 37 -25.16 18.05 12.08
CA LYS A 37 -24.86 16.62 11.96
C LYS A 37 -23.48 16.42 11.32
N VAL A 38 -22.70 15.49 11.84
CA VAL A 38 -21.44 15.05 11.21
C VAL A 38 -21.73 14.43 9.84
N THR A 39 -20.78 14.60 8.91
CA THR A 39 -20.83 14.00 7.56
C THR A 39 -19.88 12.82 7.45
N ASP A 40 -19.90 12.15 6.29
CA ASP A 40 -18.95 11.07 6.00
C ASP A 40 -17.50 11.56 6.19
N GLY A 41 -16.66 10.69 6.74
CA GLY A 41 -15.27 11.02 7.08
C GLY A 41 -15.07 11.73 8.43
N MET A 42 -16.13 12.07 9.17
CA MET A 42 -16.03 12.63 10.53
C MET A 42 -16.38 11.58 11.60
N SER A 43 -15.80 11.71 12.80
CA SER A 43 -16.14 10.87 13.96
C SER A 43 -17.57 11.09 14.42
N GLU A 44 -18.31 10.02 14.67
CA GLU A 44 -19.66 10.10 15.25
C GLU A 44 -19.66 9.88 16.76
N GLU A 45 -18.57 9.34 17.30
CA GLU A 45 -18.53 8.81 18.66
C GLU A 45 -18.27 9.93 19.68
N THR A 46 -17.45 10.91 19.31
CA THR A 46 -16.98 11.97 20.22
C THR A 46 -18.03 13.07 20.38
N PRO A 47 -18.65 13.24 21.56
CA PRO A 47 -19.53 14.37 21.84
C PRO A 47 -18.69 15.65 22.06
N GLY A 48 -19.33 16.81 21.93
CA GLY A 48 -18.73 18.12 22.23
C GLY A 48 -17.66 18.58 21.26
N MET A 49 -17.58 17.97 20.08
CA MET A 49 -16.77 18.50 18.99
C MET A 49 -17.33 19.83 18.49
N ASN A 50 -16.45 20.70 18.04
CA ASN A 50 -16.78 21.87 17.25
C ASN A 50 -16.05 21.81 15.90
N LEU A 51 -16.32 22.77 15.02
CA LEU A 51 -15.78 22.80 13.67
C LEU A 51 -14.24 22.66 13.63
N THR A 52 -13.51 23.29 14.57
CA THR A 52 -12.04 23.24 14.61
C THR A 52 -11.48 21.98 15.25
N THR A 53 -12.19 21.40 16.21
CA THR A 53 -11.79 20.22 16.98
C THR A 53 -12.42 18.93 16.50
N ILE A 54 -13.19 18.99 15.41
CA ILE A 54 -13.82 17.81 14.83
C ILE A 54 -12.75 16.80 14.44
N ASN A 55 -12.98 15.57 14.86
CA ASN A 55 -12.06 14.48 14.60
C ASN A 55 -12.37 13.87 13.23
N VAL A 56 -11.43 13.99 12.30
CA VAL A 56 -11.50 13.42 10.95
C VAL A 56 -11.05 11.96 11.02
N LYS A 57 -11.81 11.05 10.40
CA LYS A 57 -11.49 9.62 10.34
C LYS A 57 -10.21 9.38 9.52
N GLN A 58 -9.51 8.30 9.82
CA GLN A 58 -8.40 7.83 8.99
C GLN A 58 -8.87 7.59 7.55
N GLY A 59 -8.03 7.91 6.57
CA GLY A 59 -8.36 7.86 5.15
C GLY A 59 -9.11 9.09 4.63
N PHE A 60 -9.39 10.08 5.48
CA PHE A 60 -10.05 11.32 5.10
C PHE A 60 -9.18 12.54 5.37
N TRP A 61 -9.42 13.60 4.60
CA TRP A 61 -8.69 14.86 4.63
C TRP A 61 -9.63 16.04 4.45
N ARG A 62 -9.22 17.20 4.98
CA ARG A 62 -9.88 18.48 4.74
C ARG A 62 -8.85 19.61 4.60
N THR A 63 -9.21 20.64 3.84
CA THR A 63 -8.32 21.77 3.52
C THR A 63 -7.84 22.55 4.73
N ASN A 64 -8.68 22.71 5.75
CA ASN A 64 -8.33 23.42 6.98
C ASN A 64 -9.30 23.04 8.11
N SER A 65 -8.98 23.47 9.33
CA SER A 65 -9.80 23.17 10.51
C SER A 65 -11.17 23.84 10.53
N LYS A 66 -11.46 24.80 9.65
CA LYS A 66 -12.78 25.44 9.53
C LYS A 66 -13.62 24.89 8.37
N SER A 67 -13.08 23.96 7.59
CA SER A 67 -13.81 23.34 6.50
C SER A 67 -14.73 22.25 7.04
N THR A 68 -16.01 22.32 6.68
CA THR A 68 -16.97 21.21 6.81
C THR A 68 -16.85 20.21 5.66
N ASP A 69 -16.14 20.58 4.59
CA ASP A 69 -15.88 19.68 3.48
C ASP A 69 -14.74 18.72 3.83
N VAL A 70 -15.11 17.47 4.08
CA VAL A 70 -14.22 16.35 4.37
C VAL A 70 -14.32 15.36 3.22
N ARG A 71 -13.16 14.96 2.68
CA ARG A 71 -13.05 14.13 1.48
C ARG A 71 -12.19 12.93 1.76
N GLU A 72 -12.48 11.83 1.06
CA GLU A 72 -11.65 10.64 1.09
C GLU A 72 -10.32 10.90 0.37
N CYS A 73 -9.25 10.29 0.87
CA CYS A 73 -7.93 10.37 0.28
C CYS A 73 -7.74 9.30 -0.80
N LEU A 74 -6.93 9.64 -1.81
CA LEU A 74 -6.55 8.72 -2.88
C LEU A 74 -5.85 7.46 -2.33
N ILE A 75 -5.05 7.66 -1.28
CA ILE A 75 -4.30 6.62 -0.58
C ILE A 75 -4.71 6.74 0.89
N PRO A 76 -5.56 5.84 1.39
CA PRO A 76 -6.09 5.94 2.76
C PRO A 76 -4.99 6.04 3.82
N GLU A 77 -3.87 5.35 3.60
CA GLU A 77 -2.72 5.32 4.51
C GLU A 77 -1.92 6.64 4.53
N ALA A 78 -2.05 7.50 3.52
CA ALA A 78 -1.44 8.83 3.51
C ALA A 78 -2.16 9.80 4.44
N CYS A 79 -3.44 9.55 4.74
CA CYS A 79 -4.28 10.38 5.59
C CYS A 79 -4.53 9.73 6.94
N VAL A 80 -3.77 10.15 7.96
CA VAL A 80 -3.92 9.64 9.33
C VAL A 80 -5.18 10.18 10.02
N GLY A 81 -5.75 11.27 9.51
CA GLY A 81 -6.91 11.92 10.13
C GLY A 81 -6.56 12.59 11.47
N GLY A 82 -7.53 12.69 12.37
CA GLY A 82 -7.37 13.31 13.69
C GLY A 82 -8.10 14.64 13.85
N ASN A 83 -7.94 15.28 15.02
CA ASN A 83 -8.47 16.62 15.31
C ASN A 83 -7.48 17.76 15.00
N SER A 84 -6.29 17.42 14.51
CA SER A 84 -5.21 18.37 14.26
C SER A 84 -5.41 19.11 12.93
N THR A 85 -4.61 20.13 12.65
CA THR A 85 -4.60 20.77 11.32
C THR A 85 -3.81 19.99 10.28
N ASN A 86 -2.99 19.03 10.69
CA ASN A 86 -2.21 18.16 9.81
C ASN A 86 -2.80 16.75 9.83
N TYR A 87 -3.50 16.39 8.76
CA TYR A 87 -4.10 15.07 8.57
C TYR A 87 -3.16 14.10 7.85
N CYS A 88 -1.98 14.55 7.46
CA CYS A 88 -1.07 13.80 6.62
C CYS A 88 -0.10 12.98 7.44
N ARG A 89 0.16 11.76 6.95
CA ARG A 89 1.24 10.91 7.43
C ARG A 89 2.57 11.63 7.24
N SER A 90 3.55 11.35 8.09
CA SER A 90 4.92 11.85 7.92
C SER A 90 5.44 11.55 6.50
N GLY A 91 6.05 12.55 5.88
CA GLY A 91 6.51 12.49 4.48
C GLY A 91 5.46 12.90 3.45
N HIS A 92 4.18 13.00 3.82
CA HIS A 92 3.12 13.48 2.95
C HIS A 92 2.70 14.91 3.31
N GLU A 93 2.37 15.69 2.29
CA GLU A 93 1.87 17.06 2.41
C GLU A 93 0.90 17.41 1.27
N GLY A 94 0.38 18.64 1.31
CA GLY A 94 -0.51 19.18 0.27
C GLY A 94 -1.94 18.62 0.30
N PRO A 95 -2.74 18.94 -0.73
CA PRO A 95 -4.12 18.46 -0.86
C PRO A 95 -4.18 16.94 -0.87
N TYR A 96 -5.11 16.37 -0.11
CA TYR A 96 -5.30 14.92 0.03
C TYR A 96 -4.04 14.16 0.48
N CYS A 97 -3.05 14.86 1.03
CA CYS A 97 -1.75 14.29 1.38
C CYS A 97 -1.05 13.59 0.19
N ALA A 98 -1.31 14.08 -1.03
CA ALA A 98 -0.87 13.45 -2.26
C ALA A 98 0.53 13.91 -2.74
N VAL A 99 1.19 14.80 -1.99
CA VAL A 99 2.51 15.33 -2.35
C VAL A 99 3.54 14.81 -1.35
N CYS A 100 4.69 14.35 -1.84
CA CYS A 100 5.80 14.03 -0.95
C CYS A 100 6.52 15.31 -0.51
N ALA A 101 6.75 15.40 0.80
CA ALA A 101 7.59 16.44 1.38
C ALA A 101 9.03 16.33 0.88
N THR A 102 9.81 17.39 1.09
CA THR A 102 11.24 17.41 0.76
C THR A 102 11.97 16.19 1.33
N ASP A 103 12.86 15.58 0.54
CA ASP A 103 13.63 14.37 0.85
C ASP A 103 12.82 13.05 0.96
N TYR A 104 11.55 13.07 0.59
CA TYR A 104 10.72 11.88 0.42
C TYR A 104 10.45 11.59 -1.06
N PHE A 105 10.25 10.31 -1.36
CA PHE A 105 9.94 9.81 -2.70
C PHE A 105 8.73 8.88 -2.65
N GLU A 106 7.91 8.91 -3.68
CA GLU A 106 6.73 8.07 -3.81
C GLU A 106 7.13 6.63 -4.18
N ASP A 107 6.64 5.66 -3.40
CA ASP A 107 6.82 4.24 -3.69
C ASP A 107 5.78 3.73 -4.72
N PRO A 108 5.88 2.48 -5.23
CA PRO A 108 4.93 1.95 -6.20
C PRO A 108 3.47 1.85 -5.71
N PHE A 109 3.22 2.00 -4.41
CA PHE A 109 1.89 2.03 -3.80
C PHE A 109 1.41 3.46 -3.51
N GLY A 110 2.19 4.47 -3.89
CA GLY A 110 1.89 5.88 -3.72
C GLY A 110 2.24 6.45 -2.34
N LEU A 111 2.97 5.70 -1.50
CA LEU A 111 3.39 6.15 -0.19
C LEU A 111 4.74 6.87 -0.26
N CYS A 112 4.83 8.03 0.38
CA CYS A 112 6.05 8.80 0.50
C CYS A 112 6.98 8.18 1.54
N LYS A 113 8.21 7.84 1.14
CA LYS A 113 9.24 7.23 1.98
C LYS A 113 10.58 7.94 1.81
N THR A 114 11.42 7.88 2.85
CA THR A 114 12.81 8.32 2.77
C THR A 114 13.64 7.27 2.02
N CYS A 115 14.75 7.73 1.42
CA CYS A 115 15.79 6.85 0.90
C CYS A 115 16.65 6.28 2.05
N ASP A 116 16.03 5.62 3.02
CA ASP A 116 16.76 4.90 4.05
C ASP A 116 17.06 3.49 3.55
N THR A 117 18.19 3.35 2.87
CA THR A 117 18.73 2.02 2.56
C THR A 117 19.23 1.40 3.86
N THR A 118 18.47 0.48 4.43
CA THR A 118 18.96 -0.30 5.57
C THR A 118 19.95 -1.35 5.07
N THR A 119 20.92 -1.75 5.90
CA THR A 119 21.87 -2.82 5.54
C THR A 119 21.13 -4.13 5.20
N LEU A 120 19.96 -4.35 5.80
CA LEU A 120 19.10 -5.49 5.50
C LEU A 120 18.52 -5.43 4.08
N ASP A 121 18.06 -4.25 3.63
CA ASP A 121 17.54 -4.10 2.25
C ASP A 121 18.64 -4.37 1.21
N ILE A 122 19.87 -3.93 1.49
CA ILE A 122 21.03 -4.21 0.63
C ILE A 122 21.33 -5.72 0.60
N ILE A 123 21.31 -6.39 1.75
CA ILE A 123 21.57 -7.84 1.81
C ILE A 123 20.50 -8.62 1.05
N LEU A 124 19.22 -8.30 1.26
CA LEU A 124 18.10 -8.99 0.61
C LEU A 124 18.13 -8.82 -0.90
N THR A 125 18.44 -7.61 -1.38
CA THR A 125 18.55 -7.36 -2.82
C THR A 125 19.73 -8.10 -3.45
N VAL A 126 20.89 -8.12 -2.80
CA VAL A 126 22.08 -8.86 -3.27
C VAL A 126 21.84 -10.37 -3.29
N ASP A 127 21.21 -10.92 -2.25
CA ASP A 127 20.87 -12.35 -2.18
C ASP A 127 19.87 -12.76 -3.27
N ALA A 128 18.83 -11.95 -3.50
CA ALA A 128 17.89 -12.17 -4.59
C ALA A 128 18.58 -12.17 -5.97
N LEU A 129 19.54 -11.27 -6.20
CA LEU A 129 20.30 -11.25 -7.46
C LEU A 129 21.21 -12.48 -7.61
N LEU A 130 21.90 -12.88 -6.53
CA LEU A 130 22.75 -14.08 -6.51
C LEU A 130 21.94 -15.35 -6.79
N THR A 131 20.79 -15.50 -6.14
CA THR A 131 19.91 -16.67 -6.35
C THR A 131 19.41 -16.74 -7.79
N ILE A 132 19.00 -15.62 -8.39
CA ILE A 132 18.61 -15.55 -9.81
C ILE A 132 19.76 -15.97 -10.72
N ILE A 133 20.98 -15.45 -10.50
CA ILE A 133 22.16 -15.80 -11.30
C ILE A 133 22.47 -17.30 -11.20
N VAL A 134 22.44 -17.87 -9.98
CA VAL A 134 22.67 -19.30 -9.77
C VAL A 134 21.61 -20.15 -10.48
N VAL A 135 20.34 -19.76 -10.43
CA VAL A 135 19.25 -20.45 -11.16
C VAL A 135 19.47 -20.36 -12.68
N LEU A 136 19.87 -19.21 -13.21
CA LEU A 136 20.18 -19.06 -14.64
C LEU A 136 21.41 -19.89 -15.05
N CYS A 137 22.46 -19.92 -14.23
CA CYS A 137 23.66 -20.73 -14.49
C CYS A 137 23.36 -22.22 -14.44
N THR A 138 22.62 -22.69 -13.44
CA THR A 138 22.26 -24.11 -13.28
C THR A 138 21.35 -24.56 -14.43
N THR A 139 20.31 -23.79 -14.77
CA THR A 139 19.43 -24.08 -15.91
C THR A 139 20.19 -24.07 -17.24
N TYR A 140 21.11 -23.12 -17.45
CA TYR A 140 21.99 -23.11 -18.62
C TYR A 140 22.88 -24.36 -18.68
N LYS A 141 23.50 -24.76 -17.55
CA LYS A 141 24.36 -25.95 -17.47
C LYS A 141 23.56 -27.23 -17.76
N ILE A 142 22.34 -27.35 -17.23
CA ILE A 142 21.43 -28.47 -17.48
C ILE A 142 21.06 -28.52 -18.97
N ARG A 143 20.59 -27.39 -19.54
CA ARG A 143 20.25 -27.29 -20.97
C ARG A 143 21.43 -27.63 -21.87
N LYS A 144 22.63 -27.13 -21.53
CA LYS A 144 23.86 -27.43 -22.27
C LYS A 144 24.21 -28.92 -22.20
N LYS A 145 24.11 -29.54 -21.03
CA LYS A 145 24.36 -30.98 -20.86
C LYS A 145 23.37 -31.83 -21.64
N LEU A 146 22.07 -31.48 -21.62
CA LEU A 146 21.04 -32.17 -22.40
C LEU A 146 21.30 -32.06 -23.91
N LYS A 147 21.62 -30.85 -24.41
CA LYS A 147 21.94 -30.63 -25.83
C LYS A 147 23.20 -31.38 -26.27
N ASN A 148 24.22 -31.49 -25.41
CA ASN A 148 25.40 -32.30 -25.70
C ASN A 148 25.07 -33.80 -25.77
N ARG A 149 24.25 -34.32 -24.85
CA ARG A 149 23.81 -35.73 -24.89
C ARG A 149 23.02 -36.05 -26.15
N GLU A 150 22.17 -35.12 -26.62
CA GLU A 150 21.41 -35.26 -27.88
C GLU A 150 22.30 -35.20 -29.15
N ARG A 151 23.50 -34.61 -29.05
CA ARG A 151 24.52 -34.65 -30.12
C ARG A 151 25.31 -35.96 -30.09
N GLU A 152 25.66 -36.45 -28.90
CA GLU A 152 26.34 -37.73 -28.71
C GLU A 152 25.48 -38.91 -29.17
N SER A 153 24.17 -38.94 -28.85
CA SER A 153 23.26 -40.00 -29.31
C SER A 153 23.14 -40.07 -30.83
N ARG A 154 23.07 -38.92 -31.52
CA ARG A 154 23.03 -38.86 -33.00
C ARG A 154 24.34 -39.30 -33.67
N ALA A 155 25.49 -39.00 -33.07
CA ALA A 155 26.79 -39.44 -33.61
C ALA A 155 27.01 -40.95 -33.50
N THR A 156 26.37 -41.61 -32.53
CA THR A 156 26.51 -43.07 -32.33
C THR A 156 25.69 -43.88 -33.33
N GLU A 157 24.56 -43.32 -33.80
CA GLU A 157 23.65 -43.96 -34.76
C GLU A 157 24.23 -44.00 -36.18
N GLU A 158 24.91 -42.93 -36.64
CA GLU A 158 25.57 -42.92 -37.96
C GLU A 158 26.83 -43.81 -38.01
N GLY A 159 27.48 -44.07 -36.87
CA GLY A 159 28.64 -44.95 -36.76
C GLY A 159 28.30 -46.45 -36.81
N GLY A 160 27.05 -46.82 -36.46
CA GLY A 160 26.59 -48.21 -36.39
C GLY A 160 26.25 -48.85 -37.75
N SER A 161 26.01 -48.05 -38.79
CA SER A 161 25.54 -48.57 -40.09
C SER A 161 26.64 -49.11 -41.02
N LYS A 162 27.93 -49.09 -40.63
CA LYS A 162 29.06 -49.46 -41.52
C LYS A 162 29.75 -50.80 -41.21
N ARG A 163 29.15 -51.72 -40.45
CA ARG A 163 29.79 -53.02 -40.13
C ARG A 163 28.89 -54.24 -40.39
N PHE A 164 28.78 -54.62 -41.65
CA PHE A 164 28.56 -56.02 -42.07
C PHE A 164 29.30 -56.30 -43.38
N PRO A 165 30.54 -56.84 -43.35
CA PRO A 165 31.08 -57.60 -44.46
C PRO A 165 30.54 -59.04 -44.40
N LEU A 166 30.05 -59.49 -45.56
CA LEU A 166 29.69 -60.87 -45.89
C LEU A 166 30.79 -61.87 -45.51
N PRO A 167 30.46 -63.12 -45.14
CA PRO A 167 31.31 -64.25 -45.45
C PRO A 167 30.91 -64.82 -46.81
N SER A 168 31.82 -64.68 -47.75
CA SER A 168 31.95 -65.50 -48.96
C SER A 168 32.12 -66.98 -48.58
N GLY A 169 31.19 -67.84 -49.01
CA GLY A 169 31.32 -69.29 -48.99
C GLY A 169 31.39 -69.82 -50.43
N SER A 170 32.50 -70.45 -50.78
CA SER A 170 32.88 -70.91 -52.11
C SER A 170 32.62 -72.41 -52.35
N ARG A 171 32.07 -72.71 -53.53
CA ARG A 171 32.36 -73.81 -54.50
C ARG A 171 32.21 -75.32 -54.18
N THR A 172 31.72 -76.00 -55.25
CA THR A 172 31.89 -77.39 -55.73
C THR A 172 31.18 -78.50 -54.94
N VAL A 173 30.43 -79.43 -55.55
CA VAL A 173 30.57 -80.14 -56.85
C VAL A 173 29.30 -80.08 -57.69
#